data_AF-A0A2V7ZBE9-F1
#
_entry.id   AF-A0A2V7ZBE9-F1
#
_cell.length_a   1.000
_cell.length_b   1.000
_cell.length_c   1.000
_cell.angle_alpha   90.00
_cell.angle_beta   90.00
_cell.angle_gamma   90.00
#
_symmetry.space_group_name_H-M   'P 1'
#
loop_
_entity.id
_entity.type
_entity.pdbx_description
1 polymer ?
#
loop_
_entity_poly.entity_id
_entity_poly.type
_entity_poly.pdbx_seq_one_letter_code
_entity_poly.pdbx_strand_id
1 'polypeptide(L)'
;MPDLLQDLGEHVKGFADSWTKYSIGSFLLYVVGYLALRFHLTALGIATDLAVLDERYLFTGARFLVYLVASIPIILLIGIALWALSRLVALRARITLSEWIMHPRRLVGFGIVFAVITIQFAMRQCFLVNNLLLTPDDPSRPSWLTYLMIHAQFMPLYFSALVVAPAVSCAILVAVRDADPRAVPPYAKGLLAFLAAVQVLLLPVNYGVLIVDKTLPRVAVVGDKPIESGELAWLVWEGKDGVTFLIRDTERSRRSLVTLPRDEAKRTEIVGFDPILPTVVGMGEGGER
;
A
#
# COMPACT_ATOMS: atom_id res chain seq x y z
N MET A 1 20.49 -51.17 -0.40
CA MET A 1 19.07 -50.96 -0.77
C MET A 1 18.30 -50.08 0.21
N PRO A 2 18.36 -50.25 1.54
CA PRO A 2 17.66 -49.35 2.47
C PRO A 2 18.17 -47.90 2.41
N ASP A 3 19.48 -47.67 2.23
CA ASP A 3 20.06 -46.32 2.13
C ASP A 3 19.55 -45.51 0.92
N LEU A 4 19.30 -46.18 -0.22
CA LEU A 4 18.76 -45.53 -1.42
C LEU A 4 17.30 -45.07 -1.26
N LEU A 5 16.51 -45.79 -0.45
CA LEU A 5 15.12 -45.40 -0.16
C LEU A 5 15.06 -44.26 0.86
N GLN A 6 16.03 -44.20 1.77
CA GLN A 6 16.14 -43.13 2.75
C GLN A 6 16.57 -41.81 2.09
N ASP A 7 17.54 -41.86 1.18
CA ASP A 7 18.03 -40.71 0.42
C ASP A 7 16.96 -40.14 -0.54
N LEU A 8 16.16 -41.02 -1.16
CA LEU A 8 14.99 -40.61 -1.95
C LEU A 8 13.88 -39.98 -1.09
N GLY A 9 13.67 -40.50 0.12
CA GLY A 9 12.73 -39.94 1.09
C GLY A 9 13.10 -38.53 1.54
N GLU A 10 14.39 -38.28 1.79
CA GLU A 10 14.90 -36.96 2.16
C GLU A 10 14.81 -35.97 0.99
N HIS A 11 15.14 -36.39 -0.24
CA HIS A 11 14.98 -35.56 -1.43
C HIS A 11 13.51 -35.21 -1.70
N VAL A 12 12.59 -36.18 -1.63
CA VAL A 12 11.15 -35.94 -1.82
C VAL A 12 10.61 -35.01 -0.74
N LYS A 13 11.08 -35.13 0.50
CA LYS A 13 10.69 -34.23 1.60
C LYS A 13 11.25 -32.81 1.41
N GLY A 14 12.49 -32.67 0.92
CA GLY A 14 13.07 -31.38 0.54
C GLY A 14 12.35 -30.74 -0.66
N PHE A 15 11.90 -31.53 -1.63
CA PHE A 15 11.04 -31.07 -2.73
C PHE A 15 9.66 -30.66 -2.21
N ALA A 16 8.98 -31.47 -1.40
CA ALA A 16 7.68 -31.11 -0.85
C ALA A 16 7.74 -29.82 0.00
N ASP A 17 8.80 -29.63 0.79
CA ASP A 17 9.00 -28.44 1.61
C ASP A 17 9.30 -27.19 0.75
N SER A 18 10.00 -27.34 -0.39
CA SER A 18 10.19 -26.24 -1.35
C SER A 18 8.91 -25.90 -2.10
N TRP A 19 8.15 -26.89 -2.58
CA TRP A 19 6.83 -26.68 -3.21
C TRP A 19 5.83 -26.01 -2.27
N THR A 20 5.82 -26.38 -0.99
CA THR A 20 4.96 -25.75 0.03
C THR A 20 5.36 -24.29 0.27
N LYS A 21 6.66 -23.97 0.26
CA LYS A 21 7.13 -22.57 0.35
C LYS A 21 6.75 -21.75 -0.88
N TYR A 22 6.83 -22.32 -2.08
CA TYR A 22 6.38 -21.65 -3.30
C TYR A 22 4.87 -21.42 -3.29
N SER A 23 4.06 -22.40 -2.88
CA SER A 23 2.61 -22.24 -2.82
C SER A 23 2.18 -21.20 -1.79
N ILE A 24 2.83 -21.16 -0.62
CA ILE A 24 2.59 -20.14 0.41
C ILE A 24 3.01 -18.76 -0.10
N GLY A 25 4.16 -18.65 -0.76
CA GLY A 25 4.65 -17.41 -1.34
C GLY A 25 3.69 -16.84 -2.40
N SER A 26 3.24 -17.68 -3.33
CA SER A 26 2.24 -17.33 -4.34
C SER A 26 0.90 -16.95 -3.72
N PHE A 27 0.44 -17.68 -2.70
CA PHE A 27 -0.79 -17.36 -1.97
C PHE A 27 -0.69 -16.00 -1.27
N LEU A 28 0.41 -15.71 -0.57
CA LEU A 28 0.63 -14.43 0.09
C LEU A 28 0.70 -13.28 -0.91
N LEU A 29 1.44 -13.46 -2.01
CA LEU A 29 1.48 -12.52 -3.13
C LEU A 29 0.09 -12.22 -3.66
N TYR A 30 -0.72 -13.26 -3.82
CA TYR A 30 -2.08 -13.14 -4.29
C TYR A 30 -2.97 -12.35 -3.32
N VAL A 31 -2.94 -12.66 -2.03
CA VAL A 31 -3.72 -11.97 -0.99
C VAL A 31 -3.32 -10.49 -0.89
N VAL A 32 -2.02 -10.22 -0.87
CA VAL A 32 -1.47 -8.85 -0.83
C VAL A 32 -1.87 -8.07 -2.08
N GLY A 33 -1.74 -8.68 -3.25
CA GLY A 33 -2.14 -8.09 -4.53
C GLY A 33 -3.64 -7.85 -4.63
N TYR A 34 -4.45 -8.78 -4.14
CA TYR A 34 -5.91 -8.64 -4.05
C TYR A 34 -6.30 -7.44 -3.19
N LEU A 35 -5.74 -7.33 -1.98
CA LEU A 35 -6.01 -6.20 -1.10
C LEU A 35 -5.57 -4.87 -1.74
N ALA A 36 -4.35 -4.80 -2.26
CA ALA A 36 -3.84 -3.59 -2.91
C ALA A 36 -4.72 -3.16 -4.09
N LEU A 37 -5.05 -4.10 -4.99
CA LEU A 37 -5.83 -3.78 -6.19
C LEU A 37 -7.28 -3.42 -5.86
N ARG A 38 -7.93 -4.15 -4.93
CA ARG A 38 -9.31 -3.85 -4.55
C ARG A 38 -9.45 -2.48 -3.92
N PHE A 39 -8.53 -2.11 -3.03
CA PHE A 39 -8.53 -0.78 -2.42
C PHE A 39 -8.12 0.30 -3.43
N HIS A 40 -7.23 0.02 -4.38
CA HIS A 40 -6.90 0.94 -5.46
C HIS A 40 -8.14 1.27 -6.31
N LEU A 41 -8.87 0.25 -6.78
CA LEU A 41 -10.09 0.42 -7.58
C LEU A 41 -11.19 1.14 -6.81
N THR A 42 -11.33 0.82 -5.51
CA THR A 42 -12.26 1.53 -4.61
C THR A 42 -11.86 3.00 -4.49
N ALA A 43 -10.58 3.31 -4.28
CA ALA A 43 -10.09 4.69 -4.22
C ALA A 43 -10.38 5.47 -5.51
N LEU A 44 -10.31 4.83 -6.68
CA LEU A 44 -10.69 5.43 -7.96
C LEU A 44 -12.21 5.55 -8.17
N GLY A 45 -13.03 4.85 -7.39
CA GLY A 45 -14.50 4.82 -7.52
C GLY A 45 -15.01 3.85 -8.59
N ILE A 46 -14.23 2.82 -8.92
CA ILE A 46 -14.58 1.83 -9.94
C ILE A 46 -15.19 0.62 -9.25
N ALA A 47 -16.49 0.42 -9.42
CA ALA A 47 -17.17 -0.80 -9.01
C ALA A 47 -17.00 -1.86 -10.11
N THR A 48 -16.01 -2.75 -9.96
CA THR A 48 -15.81 -3.87 -10.89
C THR A 48 -15.99 -5.22 -10.20
N ASP A 49 -16.59 -6.14 -10.95
CA ASP A 49 -16.56 -7.57 -10.67
C ASP A 49 -15.16 -8.08 -11.00
N LEU A 50 -14.32 -8.15 -9.99
CA LEU A 50 -13.03 -8.78 -10.14
C LEU A 50 -13.23 -10.30 -10.11
N ALA A 51 -12.67 -10.99 -11.10
CA ALA A 51 -12.60 -12.44 -11.06
C ALA A 51 -11.80 -12.90 -9.83
N VAL A 52 -12.21 -14.03 -9.24
CA VAL A 52 -11.57 -14.62 -8.05
C VAL A 52 -10.13 -15.10 -8.32
N LEU A 53 -9.73 -15.22 -9.59
CA LEU A 53 -8.40 -15.59 -10.09
C LEU A 53 -8.00 -14.67 -11.25
N ASP A 54 -7.33 -13.56 -10.94
CA ASP A 54 -6.78 -12.63 -11.93
C ASP A 54 -5.25 -12.53 -11.78
N GLU A 55 -4.53 -12.65 -12.90
CA GLU A 55 -3.07 -12.49 -12.96
C GLU A 55 -2.63 -11.11 -12.46
N ARG A 56 -3.50 -10.10 -12.59
CA ARG A 56 -3.26 -8.73 -12.11
C ARG A 56 -2.99 -8.67 -10.62
N TYR A 57 -3.55 -9.58 -9.82
CA TYR A 57 -3.25 -9.64 -8.39
C TYR A 57 -1.83 -10.09 -8.14
N LEU A 58 -1.36 -11.12 -8.84
CA LEU A 58 0.02 -11.60 -8.71
C LEU A 58 1.01 -10.49 -9.07
N PHE A 59 0.77 -9.78 -10.17
CA PHE A 59 1.62 -8.65 -10.60
C PHE A 59 1.57 -7.49 -9.61
N THR A 60 0.39 -7.14 -9.09
CA THR A 60 0.25 -6.06 -8.09
C THR A 60 0.95 -6.43 -6.78
N GLY A 61 0.81 -7.67 -6.33
CA GLY A 61 1.50 -8.19 -5.16
C GLY A 61 3.03 -8.20 -5.34
N ALA A 62 3.51 -8.57 -6.53
CA ALA A 62 4.93 -8.53 -6.85
C ALA A 62 5.48 -7.09 -6.84
N ARG A 63 4.74 -6.14 -7.44
CA ARG A 63 5.09 -4.71 -7.39
C ARG A 63 5.13 -4.19 -5.96
N PHE A 64 4.18 -4.59 -5.11
CA PHE A 64 4.21 -4.27 -3.68
C PHE A 64 5.48 -4.81 -3.01
N LEU A 65 5.85 -6.07 -3.25
CA LEU A 65 7.07 -6.65 -2.65
C LEU A 65 8.33 -5.93 -3.10
N VAL A 66 8.44 -5.62 -4.41
CA VAL A 66 9.58 -4.85 -4.93
C VAL A 66 9.65 -3.49 -4.25
N TYR A 67 8.52 -2.81 -4.08
CA TYR A 67 8.47 -1.51 -3.40
C TYR A 67 8.81 -1.61 -1.91
N LEU A 68 8.35 -2.68 -1.25
CA LEU A 68 8.68 -3.00 0.15
C LEU A 68 10.19 -3.19 0.32
N VAL A 69 10.83 -3.97 -0.56
CA VAL A 69 12.29 -4.17 -0.53
C VAL A 69 13.04 -2.87 -0.85
N ALA A 70 12.55 -2.09 -1.81
CA ALA A 70 13.12 -0.79 -2.16
C ALA A 70 13.02 0.26 -1.03
N SER A 71 12.14 0.06 -0.05
CA SER A 71 12.06 0.92 1.14
C SER A 71 13.20 0.65 2.15
N ILE A 72 13.83 -0.53 2.11
CA ILE A 72 14.86 -0.93 3.08
C ILE A 72 16.05 0.03 3.10
N PRO A 73 16.65 0.44 1.96
CA PRO A 73 17.75 1.42 1.97
C PRO A 73 17.37 2.75 2.62
N ILE A 74 16.14 3.24 2.39
CA ILE A 74 15.66 4.49 3.00
C ILE A 74 15.57 4.32 4.52
N ILE A 75 14.99 3.21 4.98
CA ILE A 75 14.87 2.89 6.41
C ILE A 75 16.26 2.78 7.06
N LEU A 76 17.21 2.12 6.40
CA LEU A 76 18.58 1.97 6.89
C LEU A 76 19.29 3.33 7.00
N LEU A 77 19.16 4.20 5.99
CA LEU A 77 19.75 5.54 6.03
C LEU A 77 19.19 6.38 7.18
N ILE A 78 17.86 6.37 7.37
CA ILE A 78 17.21 7.04 8.50
C ILE A 78 17.69 6.43 9.83
N GLY A 79 17.77 5.11 9.91
CA GLY A 79 18.27 4.39 11.09
C GLY A 79 19.71 4.77 11.45
N ILE A 80 20.61 4.85 10.47
CA ILE A 80 22.00 5.28 10.65
C ILE A 80 22.06 6.72 11.13
N ALA A 81 21.26 7.62 10.55
CA ALA A 81 21.19 9.02 10.97
C ALA A 81 20.70 9.16 12.41
N LEU A 82 19.64 8.43 12.79
CA LEU A 82 19.14 8.40 14.16
C LEU A 82 20.15 7.81 15.14
N TRP A 83 20.87 6.76 14.73
CA TRP A 83 21.93 6.17 15.52
C TRP A 83 23.10 7.15 15.74
N ALA A 84 23.54 7.85 14.69
CA ALA A 84 24.58 8.88 14.77
C ALA A 84 24.14 10.07 15.65
N LEU A 85 22.88 10.51 15.53
CA LEU A 85 22.32 11.55 16.38
C LEU A 85 22.24 11.10 17.84
N SER A 86 21.84 9.85 18.08
CA SER A 86 21.86 9.27 19.42
C SER A 86 23.29 9.34 20.00
N ARG A 87 24.33 9.18 19.16
CA ARG A 87 25.74 9.27 19.57
C ARG A 87 26.15 10.65 20.13
N LEU A 88 25.38 11.71 19.86
CA LEU A 88 25.63 13.05 20.39
C LEU A 88 25.00 13.27 21.78
N VAL A 89 24.04 12.44 22.19
CA VAL A 89 23.42 12.51 23.53
C VAL A 89 24.38 11.94 24.57
N ALA A 90 24.56 12.61 25.71
CA ALA A 90 25.48 12.15 26.77
C ALA A 90 25.23 10.68 27.17
N LEU A 91 26.29 9.88 27.26
CA LEU A 91 26.25 8.45 27.60
C LEU A 91 25.41 8.16 28.86
N ARG A 92 25.50 9.03 29.87
CA ARG A 92 24.77 8.89 31.13
C ARG A 92 23.26 9.03 30.95
N ALA A 93 22.82 9.98 30.12
CA ALA A 93 21.41 10.15 29.78
C ALA A 93 20.87 8.95 28.99
N ARG A 94 21.69 8.32 28.13
CA ARG A 94 21.28 7.12 27.37
C ARG A 94 21.03 5.90 28.24
N ILE A 95 21.89 5.65 29.22
CA ILE A 95 21.75 4.48 30.11
C ILE A 95 20.46 4.63 30.93
N THR A 96 20.24 5.81 31.52
CA THR A 96 19.01 6.09 32.29
C THR A 96 17.75 6.03 31.42
N LEU A 97 17.78 6.58 30.20
CA LEU A 97 16.65 6.44 29.27
C LEU A 97 16.41 4.98 28.88
N SER A 98 17.47 4.24 28.56
CA SER A 98 17.36 2.86 28.09
C SER A 98 16.80 1.95 29.18
N GLU A 99 17.28 2.06 30.41
CA GLU A 99 16.78 1.25 31.53
C GLU A 99 15.31 1.57 31.84
N TRP A 100 14.93 2.86 31.72
CA TRP A 100 13.56 3.29 31.96
C TRP A 100 12.59 2.84 30.85
N ILE A 101 13.04 2.88 29.59
CA ILE A 101 12.26 2.50 28.40
C ILE A 101 12.15 0.97 28.27
N MET A 102 13.22 0.22 28.57
CA MET A 102 13.28 -1.23 28.38
C MET A 102 12.51 -2.03 29.44
N HIS A 103 11.80 -1.38 30.36
CA HIS A 103 10.98 -2.10 31.32
C HIS A 103 9.82 -2.83 30.60
N PRO A 104 9.68 -4.16 30.71
CA PRO A 104 8.79 -4.95 29.84
C PRO A 104 7.33 -4.47 29.81
N ARG A 105 6.79 -4.05 30.95
CA ARG A 105 5.44 -3.48 31.06
C ARG A 105 5.26 -2.21 30.23
N ARG A 106 6.25 -1.33 30.28
CA ARG A 106 6.22 -0.04 29.57
C ARG A 106 6.42 -0.25 28.08
N LEU A 107 7.28 -1.20 27.70
CA LEU A 107 7.53 -1.54 26.30
C LEU A 107 6.25 -2.06 25.63
N VAL A 108 5.51 -2.96 26.28
CA VAL A 108 4.22 -3.45 25.75
C VAL A 108 3.16 -2.35 25.74
N GLY A 109 3.04 -1.56 26.82
CA GLY A 109 2.10 -0.44 26.85
C GLY A 109 2.37 0.58 25.73
N PHE A 110 3.64 0.94 25.53
CA PHE A 110 4.08 1.79 24.44
C PHE A 110 3.76 1.16 23.08
N GLY A 111 4.08 -0.11 22.87
CA GLY A 111 3.78 -0.81 21.62
C GLY A 111 2.29 -0.80 21.28
N ILE A 112 1.41 -1.02 22.26
CA ILE A 112 -0.05 -0.99 22.07
C ILE A 112 -0.49 0.43 21.68
N VAL A 113 -0.11 1.44 22.46
CA VAL A 113 -0.48 2.84 22.20
C VAL A 113 0.05 3.30 20.84
N PHE A 114 1.31 2.99 20.55
CA PHE A 114 1.95 3.27 19.27
C PHE A 114 1.19 2.62 18.12
N ALA A 115 0.88 1.33 18.21
CA ALA A 115 0.16 0.62 17.15
C ALA A 115 -1.24 1.20 16.90
N VAL A 116 -1.99 1.52 17.96
CA VAL A 116 -3.31 2.16 17.85
C VAL A 116 -3.18 3.53 17.18
N ILE A 117 -2.21 4.35 17.58
CA ILE A 117 -1.98 5.67 16.99
C ILE A 117 -1.65 5.53 15.50
N THR A 118 -0.70 4.65 15.13
CA THR A 118 -0.35 4.43 13.72
C THR A 118 -1.56 3.98 12.91
N ILE A 119 -2.36 3.03 13.42
CA ILE A 119 -3.54 2.55 12.72
C ILE A 119 -4.53 3.69 12.49
N GLN A 120 -4.86 4.46 13.53
CA GLN A 120 -5.88 5.50 13.45
C GLN A 120 -5.45 6.73 12.64
N PHE A 121 -4.19 7.15 12.77
CA PHE A 121 -3.71 8.41 12.18
C PHE A 121 -2.99 8.26 10.86
N ALA A 122 -2.36 7.11 10.58
CA ALA A 122 -1.67 6.88 9.32
C ALA A 122 -2.46 5.93 8.42
N MET A 123 -2.69 4.69 8.87
CA MET A 123 -3.20 3.64 7.98
C MET A 123 -4.69 3.76 7.66
N ARG A 124 -5.51 4.27 8.59
CA ARG A 124 -6.95 4.48 8.40
C ARG A 124 -7.26 5.59 7.40
N GLN A 125 -6.34 6.53 7.17
CA GLN A 125 -6.58 7.69 6.31
C GLN A 125 -6.85 7.27 4.86
N CYS A 126 -6.33 6.11 4.44
CA CYS A 126 -6.63 5.52 3.14
C CYS A 126 -8.11 5.15 2.96
N PHE A 127 -8.88 4.94 4.04
CA PHE A 127 -10.32 4.67 3.94
C PHE A 127 -11.16 5.90 3.65
N LEU A 128 -10.62 7.10 3.90
CA LEU A 128 -11.26 8.36 3.53
C LEU A 128 -11.05 8.70 2.05
N VAL A 129 -10.12 7.99 1.39
CA VAL A 129 -9.81 8.17 -0.01
C VAL A 129 -10.70 7.25 -0.84
N ASN A 130 -11.85 7.74 -1.25
CA ASN A 130 -12.80 7.03 -2.10
C ASN A 130 -13.28 7.94 -3.23
N ASN A 131 -13.66 7.35 -4.37
CA ASN A 131 -14.24 8.05 -5.53
C ASN A 131 -13.43 9.25 -6.03
N LEU A 132 -12.09 9.14 -5.99
CA LEU A 132 -11.18 10.24 -6.34
C LEU A 132 -11.44 10.83 -7.73
N LEU A 133 -11.90 10.02 -8.68
CA LEU A 133 -12.14 10.46 -10.06
C LEU A 133 -13.41 11.31 -10.20
N LEU A 134 -14.41 11.10 -9.33
CA LEU A 134 -15.73 11.71 -9.44
C LEU A 134 -15.99 12.78 -8.38
N THR A 135 -15.28 12.78 -7.26
CA THR A 135 -15.44 13.78 -6.19
C THR A 135 -14.39 14.88 -6.34
N PRO A 136 -14.73 16.04 -6.95
CA PRO A 136 -13.88 17.22 -6.89
C PRO A 136 -13.84 17.73 -5.44
N ASP A 137 -12.64 17.94 -4.93
CA ASP A 137 -12.31 18.62 -3.66
C ASP A 137 -13.23 18.31 -2.48
N ASP A 138 -13.00 17.14 -1.86
CA ASP A 138 -13.65 16.79 -0.60
C ASP A 138 -13.00 17.54 0.58
N PRO A 139 -13.71 18.47 1.25
CA PRO A 139 -13.17 19.23 2.37
C PRO A 139 -12.89 18.36 3.60
N SER A 140 -13.40 17.13 3.65
CA SER A 140 -13.12 16.19 4.73
C SER A 140 -11.77 15.48 4.58
N ARG A 141 -11.11 15.61 3.42
CA ARG A 141 -9.78 15.02 3.19
C ARG A 141 -8.70 15.85 3.89
N PRO A 142 -7.77 15.21 4.63
CA PRO A 142 -6.66 15.93 5.25
C PRO A 142 -5.78 16.61 4.19
N SER A 143 -5.47 17.88 4.39
CA SER A 143 -4.65 18.68 3.45
C SER A 143 -3.26 18.08 3.21
N TRP A 144 -2.65 17.51 4.23
CA TRP A 144 -1.35 16.83 4.12
C TRP A 144 -1.41 15.59 3.22
N LEU A 145 -2.55 14.89 3.19
CA LEU A 145 -2.74 13.70 2.36
C LEU A 145 -2.90 14.11 0.89
N THR A 146 -3.66 15.17 0.62
CA THR A 146 -3.74 15.79 -0.71
C THR A 146 -2.37 16.26 -1.19
N TYR A 147 -1.60 16.92 -0.31
CA TYR A 147 -0.24 17.36 -0.64
C TYR A 147 0.66 16.18 -1.02
N LEU A 148 0.65 15.09 -0.24
CA LEU A 148 1.40 13.86 -0.51
C LEU A 148 0.98 13.21 -1.83
N MET A 149 -0.32 13.24 -2.14
CA MET A 149 -0.90 12.71 -3.36
C MET A 149 -0.51 13.47 -4.62
N ILE A 150 -0.35 14.79 -4.52
CA ILE A 150 0.13 15.66 -5.61
C ILE A 150 1.65 15.54 -5.78
N HIS A 151 2.40 15.46 -4.66
CA HIS A 151 3.86 15.46 -4.65
C HIS A 151 4.41 14.03 -4.47
N ALA A 152 4.40 13.25 -5.55
CA ALA A 152 4.79 11.83 -5.55
C ALA A 152 6.20 11.56 -4.98
N GLN A 153 7.11 12.54 -5.02
CA GLN A 153 8.47 12.43 -4.46
C GLN A 153 8.52 12.12 -2.95
N PHE A 154 7.48 12.45 -2.18
CA PHE A 154 7.43 12.18 -0.74
C PHE A 154 6.78 10.83 -0.41
N MET A 155 6.13 10.17 -1.39
CA MET A 155 5.47 8.88 -1.17
C MET A 155 6.43 7.77 -0.69
N PRO A 156 7.67 7.63 -1.22
CA PRO A 156 8.61 6.61 -0.73
C PRO A 156 8.99 6.81 0.73
N LEU A 157 9.15 8.06 1.17
CA LEU A 157 9.46 8.39 2.57
C LEU A 157 8.28 8.04 3.49
N TYR A 158 7.08 8.43 3.10
CA TYR A 158 5.86 8.11 3.84
C TYR A 158 5.65 6.59 3.95
N PHE A 159 5.82 5.86 2.85
CA PHE A 159 5.70 4.40 2.86
C PHE A 159 6.78 3.73 3.70
N SER A 160 8.02 4.22 3.64
CA SER A 160 9.10 3.73 4.50
C SER A 160 8.76 3.91 5.98
N ALA A 161 8.18 5.05 6.36
CA ALA A 161 7.69 5.28 7.72
C ALA A 161 6.54 4.32 8.10
N LEU A 162 5.62 4.04 7.17
CA LEU A 162 4.58 3.04 7.35
C LEU A 162 5.12 1.63 7.56
N VAL A 163 6.22 1.25 6.89
CA VAL A 163 6.88 -0.06 7.05
C VAL A 163 7.62 -0.16 8.38
N VAL A 164 8.22 0.93 8.85
CA VAL A 164 8.88 0.98 10.16
C VAL A 164 7.90 0.73 11.30
N ALA A 165 6.67 1.23 11.20
CA ALA A 165 5.70 1.08 12.28
C ALA A 165 5.38 -0.38 12.69
N PRO A 166 4.96 -1.30 11.78
CA PRO A 166 4.82 -2.70 12.13
C PRO A 166 6.14 -3.35 12.52
N ALA A 167 7.27 -2.93 11.94
CA ALA A 167 8.59 -3.44 12.34
C ALA A 167 8.91 -3.12 13.81
N VAL A 168 8.58 -1.91 14.29
CA VAL A 168 8.71 -1.50 15.70
C VAL A 168 7.80 -2.34 16.59
N SER A 169 6.52 -2.50 16.24
CA SER A 169 5.59 -3.33 17.01
C SER A 169 6.05 -4.80 17.10
N CYS A 170 6.55 -5.36 16.00
CA CYS A 170 7.14 -6.70 15.95
C CYS A 170 8.43 -6.80 16.78
N ALA A 171 9.31 -5.80 16.72
CA ALA A 171 10.52 -5.77 17.53
C ALA A 171 10.21 -5.75 19.03
N ILE A 172 9.19 -4.97 19.44
CA ILE A 172 8.69 -4.95 20.82
C ILE A 172 8.16 -6.34 21.22
N LEU A 173 7.39 -7.01 20.36
CA LEU A 173 6.89 -8.37 20.62
C LEU A 173 8.03 -9.39 20.81
N VAL A 174 9.04 -9.32 19.96
CA VAL A 174 10.23 -10.18 20.08
C VAL A 174 10.98 -9.88 21.38
N ALA A 175 11.15 -8.60 21.73
CA ALA A 175 11.84 -8.19 22.95
C ALA A 175 11.13 -8.61 24.24
N VAL A 176 9.79 -8.73 24.22
CA VAL A 176 9.00 -9.15 25.40
C VAL A 176 8.55 -10.61 25.35
N ARG A 177 9.02 -11.38 24.36
CA ARG A 177 8.63 -12.78 24.17
C ARG A 177 8.84 -13.59 25.46
N ASP A 178 10.05 -13.51 26.01
CA ASP A 178 10.47 -14.29 27.18
C ASP A 178 10.24 -13.56 28.51
N ALA A 179 9.55 -12.41 28.49
CA ALA A 179 9.21 -11.69 29.72
C ALA A 179 8.27 -12.52 30.61
N ASP A 180 8.55 -12.52 31.92
CA ASP A 180 7.75 -13.20 32.96
C ASP A 180 6.25 -12.84 32.80
N PRO A 181 5.33 -13.83 32.76
CA PRO A 181 3.89 -13.61 32.72
C PRO A 181 3.35 -12.68 33.83
N ARG A 182 4.02 -12.61 34.99
CA ARG A 182 3.69 -11.66 36.07
C ARG A 182 4.07 -10.23 35.70
N ALA A 183 5.15 -10.05 34.94
CA ALA A 183 5.56 -8.75 34.44
C ALA A 183 4.67 -8.34 33.26
N VAL A 184 4.48 -9.19 32.27
CA VAL A 184 3.68 -8.90 31.09
C VAL A 184 2.60 -9.97 30.93
N PRO A 185 1.32 -9.64 31.19
CA PRO A 185 0.27 -10.62 31.13
C PRO A 185 0.03 -11.11 29.69
N PRO A 186 -0.36 -12.38 29.49
CA PRO A 186 -0.51 -12.97 28.16
C PRO A 186 -1.47 -12.22 27.23
N TYR A 187 -2.56 -11.66 27.78
CA TYR A 187 -3.53 -10.89 27.00
C TYR A 187 -2.91 -9.63 26.38
N ALA A 188 -1.95 -8.97 27.06
CA ALA A 188 -1.31 -7.77 26.55
C ALA A 188 -0.33 -8.10 25.40
N LYS A 189 0.40 -9.23 25.52
CA LYS A 189 1.21 -9.77 24.42
C LYS A 189 0.33 -10.14 23.22
N GLY A 190 -0.81 -10.82 23.48
CA GLY A 190 -1.77 -11.20 22.45
C GLY A 190 -2.38 -10.00 21.73
N LEU A 191 -2.78 -8.96 22.48
CA LEU A 191 -3.30 -7.72 21.91
C LEU A 191 -2.27 -7.02 21.04
N LEU A 192 -1.02 -6.89 21.51
CA LEU A 192 0.05 -6.30 20.70
C LEU A 192 0.33 -7.11 19.44
N ALA A 193 0.32 -8.44 19.52
CA ALA A 193 0.49 -9.34 18.38
C ALA A 193 -0.63 -9.15 17.34
N PHE A 194 -1.88 -9.07 17.80
CA PHE A 194 -3.02 -8.77 16.96
C PHE A 194 -2.89 -7.40 16.27
N LEU A 195 -2.53 -6.35 17.02
CA LEU A 195 -2.36 -5.01 16.46
C LEU A 195 -1.22 -4.96 15.43
N ALA A 196 -0.09 -5.62 15.70
CA ALA A 196 1.01 -5.73 14.74
C ALA A 196 0.59 -6.46 13.46
N ALA A 197 -0.18 -7.55 13.59
CA ALA A 197 -0.73 -8.26 12.43
C ALA A 197 -1.67 -7.37 11.60
N VAL A 198 -2.53 -6.58 12.24
CA VAL A 198 -3.38 -5.59 11.57
C VAL A 198 -2.54 -4.54 10.85
N GLN A 199 -1.48 -4.02 11.47
CA GLN A 199 -0.57 -3.06 10.81
C GLN A 199 0.06 -3.65 9.54
N VAL A 200 0.53 -4.90 9.59
CA VAL A 200 1.09 -5.59 8.42
C VAL A 200 0.03 -5.77 7.32
N LEU A 201 -1.20 -6.14 7.69
CA LEU A 201 -2.30 -6.33 6.75
C LEU A 201 -2.73 -5.02 6.06
N LEU A 202 -2.56 -3.89 6.74
CA LEU A 202 -2.89 -2.56 6.20
C LEU A 202 -1.80 -1.99 5.27
N LEU A 203 -0.58 -2.53 5.26
CA LEU A 203 0.46 -2.12 4.31
C LEU A 203 0.05 -2.24 2.83
N PRO A 204 -0.45 -3.40 2.34
CA PRO A 204 -0.90 -3.50 0.95
C PRO A 204 -2.07 -2.57 0.63
N VAL A 205 -2.95 -2.32 1.60
CA VAL A 205 -4.05 -1.36 1.45
C VAL A 205 -3.52 0.05 1.22
N ASN A 206 -2.58 0.50 2.06
CA ASN A 206 -1.96 1.82 1.93
C ASN A 206 -1.16 1.94 0.63
N TYR A 207 -0.46 0.87 0.22
CA TYR A 207 0.20 0.80 -1.08
C TYR A 207 -0.79 0.95 -2.24
N GLY A 208 -1.91 0.22 -2.21
CA GLY A 208 -2.98 0.28 -3.21
C GLY A 208 -3.53 1.69 -3.42
N VAL A 209 -3.84 2.39 -2.33
CA VAL A 209 -4.44 3.73 -2.39
C VAL A 209 -3.41 4.81 -2.75
N LEU A 210 -2.19 4.71 -2.21
CA LEU A 210 -1.24 5.82 -2.28
C LEU A 210 -0.20 5.68 -3.40
N ILE A 211 0.18 4.46 -3.77
CA ILE A 211 1.41 4.21 -4.54
C ILE A 211 1.14 3.48 -5.85
N VAL A 212 0.16 2.57 -5.89
CA VAL A 212 -0.20 1.87 -7.14
C VAL A 212 -0.43 2.91 -8.23
N ASP A 213 0.11 2.56 -9.41
CA ASP A 213 0.34 3.45 -10.54
C ASP A 213 -0.83 4.40 -10.78
N LYS A 214 -0.53 5.69 -10.75
CA LYS A 214 -1.50 6.77 -10.92
C LYS A 214 -1.33 7.46 -12.26
N THR A 215 -0.59 6.83 -13.17
CA THR A 215 -0.54 7.24 -14.56
C THR A 215 -1.66 6.53 -15.31
N LEU A 216 -2.49 7.30 -16.01
CA LEU A 216 -3.52 6.73 -16.87
C LEU A 216 -3.21 7.04 -18.34
N PRO A 217 -3.37 6.07 -19.24
CA PRO A 217 -3.23 6.31 -20.67
C PRO A 217 -4.33 7.25 -21.16
N ARG A 218 -3.93 8.39 -21.72
CA ARG A 218 -4.82 9.33 -22.41
C ARG A 218 -5.16 8.76 -23.77
N VAL A 219 -6.44 8.70 -24.08
CA VAL A 219 -6.95 8.15 -25.34
C VAL A 219 -7.47 9.27 -26.24
N ALA A 220 -7.41 9.10 -27.56
CA ALA A 220 -8.01 10.01 -28.55
C ALA A 220 -9.43 9.60 -28.98
N VAL A 221 -9.78 8.33 -28.74
CA VAL A 221 -11.01 7.69 -29.22
C VAL A 221 -11.59 6.87 -28.08
N VAL A 222 -12.91 6.96 -27.88
CA VAL A 222 -13.66 6.15 -26.92
C VAL A 222 -14.68 5.33 -27.72
N GLY A 223 -14.38 4.03 -27.88
CA GLY A 223 -15.14 3.15 -28.77
C GLY A 223 -14.91 3.49 -30.25
N ASP A 224 -15.98 3.84 -30.96
CA ASP A 224 -15.92 4.28 -32.36
C ASP A 224 -16.02 5.82 -32.50
N LYS A 225 -16.09 6.56 -31.38
CA LYS A 225 -16.27 8.03 -31.40
C LYS A 225 -14.95 8.74 -31.07
N PRO A 226 -14.48 9.67 -31.93
CA PRO A 226 -13.39 10.57 -31.56
C PRO A 226 -13.85 11.48 -30.42
N ILE A 227 -12.92 11.85 -29.54
CA ILE A 227 -13.20 12.78 -28.44
C ILE A 227 -13.48 14.17 -29.00
N GLU A 228 -14.50 14.84 -28.45
CA GLU A 228 -14.89 16.18 -28.89
C GLU A 228 -13.85 17.24 -28.51
N SER A 229 -13.79 18.33 -29.26
CA SER A 229 -12.88 19.45 -28.96
C SER A 229 -13.24 20.06 -27.60
N GLY A 230 -12.32 20.00 -26.64
CA GLY A 230 -12.55 20.45 -25.25
C GLY A 230 -12.76 19.31 -24.24
N GLU A 231 -12.85 18.07 -24.70
CA GLU A 231 -12.89 16.88 -23.84
C GLU A 231 -11.52 16.19 -23.78
N LEU A 232 -11.25 15.57 -22.63
CA LEU A 232 -10.10 14.68 -22.45
C LEU A 232 -10.61 13.35 -21.89
N ALA A 233 -10.11 12.24 -22.42
CA ALA A 233 -10.43 10.93 -21.89
C ALA A 233 -9.19 10.11 -21.51
N TRP A 234 -9.31 9.35 -20.44
CA TRP A 234 -8.30 8.41 -19.97
C TRP A 234 -8.89 7.02 -19.83
N LEU A 235 -8.13 6.01 -20.21
CA LEU A 235 -8.47 4.62 -19.96
C LEU A 235 -8.15 4.30 -18.49
N VAL A 236 -9.16 3.92 -17.71
CA VAL A 236 -9.04 3.70 -16.27
C VAL A 236 -8.95 2.22 -15.93
N TRP A 237 -9.74 1.39 -16.60
CA TRP A 237 -9.77 -0.05 -16.36
C TRP A 237 -10.19 -0.82 -17.60
N GLU A 238 -9.50 -1.92 -17.89
CA GLU A 238 -9.92 -2.89 -18.92
C GLU A 238 -10.34 -4.18 -18.21
N GLY A 239 -11.64 -4.43 -18.09
CA GLY A 239 -12.18 -5.66 -17.50
C GLY A 239 -12.45 -6.74 -18.55
N LYS A 240 -12.87 -7.92 -18.08
CA LYS A 240 -13.33 -8.99 -18.97
C LYS A 240 -14.58 -8.57 -19.76
N ASP A 241 -15.50 -7.89 -19.08
CA ASP A 241 -16.84 -7.56 -19.59
C ASP A 241 -16.92 -6.17 -20.23
N GLY A 242 -15.92 -5.31 -20.03
CA GLY A 242 -15.94 -3.96 -20.58
C GLY A 242 -14.71 -3.12 -20.24
N VAL A 243 -14.64 -1.95 -20.88
CA VAL A 243 -13.56 -0.99 -20.75
C VAL A 243 -14.11 0.31 -20.15
N THR A 244 -13.54 0.75 -19.03
CA THR A 244 -13.96 1.95 -18.31
C THR A 244 -13.03 3.12 -18.65
N PHE A 245 -13.62 4.20 -19.14
CA PHE A 245 -12.98 5.46 -19.47
C PHE A 245 -13.41 6.55 -18.50
N LEU A 246 -12.49 7.45 -18.15
CA LEU A 246 -12.78 8.72 -17.47
C LEU A 246 -12.82 9.80 -18.53
N ILE A 247 -13.96 10.46 -18.68
CA ILE A 247 -14.12 11.62 -19.57
C ILE A 247 -14.21 12.87 -18.70
N ARG A 248 -13.38 13.86 -19.01
CA ARG A 248 -13.42 15.20 -18.43
C ARG A 248 -13.76 16.21 -19.52
N ASP A 249 -14.86 16.88 -19.32
CA ASP A 249 -15.24 18.08 -20.06
C ASP A 249 -14.55 19.28 -19.39
N THR A 250 -13.64 19.92 -20.12
CA THR A 250 -12.89 21.08 -19.59
C THR A 250 -13.73 22.35 -19.57
N GLU A 251 -14.73 22.47 -20.45
CA GLU A 251 -15.60 23.64 -20.54
C GLU A 251 -16.67 23.63 -19.45
N ARG A 252 -17.30 22.47 -19.22
CA ARG A 252 -18.37 22.31 -18.22
C ARG A 252 -17.86 21.85 -16.86
N SER A 253 -16.55 21.66 -16.71
CA SER A 253 -15.91 21.12 -15.50
C SER A 253 -16.55 19.82 -14.99
N ARG A 254 -17.07 19.00 -15.91
CA ARG A 254 -17.79 17.76 -15.58
C ARG A 254 -16.85 16.57 -15.76
N ARG A 255 -16.92 15.64 -14.82
CA ARG A 255 -16.21 14.35 -14.88
C ARG A 255 -17.24 13.22 -14.93
N SER A 256 -17.00 12.23 -15.77
CA SER A 256 -17.85 11.05 -15.86
C SER A 256 -17.03 9.80 -16.12
N LEU A 257 -17.45 8.69 -15.51
CA LEU A 257 -16.92 7.37 -15.79
C LEU A 257 -17.88 6.67 -16.75
N VAL A 258 -17.39 6.26 -17.90
CA VAL A 258 -18.16 5.56 -18.94
C VAL A 258 -17.57 4.17 -19.10
N THR A 259 -18.37 3.14 -18.85
CA THR A 259 -17.97 1.76 -19.11
C THR A 259 -18.64 1.29 -20.38
N LEU A 260 -17.84 0.94 -21.38
CA LEU A 260 -18.30 0.38 -22.64
C LEU A 260 -18.15 -1.14 -22.61
N PRO A 261 -19.12 -1.91 -23.13
CA PRO A 261 -18.95 -3.31 -23.45
C PRO A 261 -17.72 -3.55 -24.33
N ARG A 262 -17.03 -4.67 -24.14
CA ARG A 262 -15.74 -4.92 -24.83
C ARG A 262 -15.88 -5.01 -26.35
N ASP A 263 -17.05 -5.43 -26.83
CA ASP A 263 -17.42 -5.49 -28.24
C ASP A 263 -17.66 -4.11 -28.87
N GLU A 264 -17.97 -3.10 -28.06
CA GLU A 264 -18.11 -1.70 -28.50
C GLU A 264 -16.79 -0.91 -28.43
N ALA A 265 -15.81 -1.38 -27.65
CA ALA A 265 -14.49 -0.76 -27.49
C ALA A 265 -13.49 -1.18 -28.59
N LYS A 266 -13.89 -1.13 -29.87
CA LYS A 266 -13.11 -1.71 -31.00
C LYS A 266 -11.79 -0.99 -31.31
N ARG A 267 -11.71 0.33 -31.03
CA ARG A 267 -10.49 1.12 -31.27
C ARG A 267 -10.14 1.95 -30.04
N THR A 268 -8.95 1.71 -29.50
CA THR A 268 -8.36 2.54 -28.44
C THR A 268 -7.02 3.05 -28.94
N GLU A 269 -6.90 4.36 -29.11
CA GLU A 269 -5.66 5.01 -29.55
C GLU A 269 -5.07 5.79 -28.39
N ILE A 270 -3.92 5.33 -27.88
CA ILE A 270 -3.23 5.94 -26.74
C ILE A 270 -2.32 7.04 -27.27
N VAL A 271 -2.56 8.27 -26.82
CA VAL A 271 -1.82 9.47 -27.24
C VAL A 271 -0.72 9.83 -26.24
N GLY A 272 -0.84 9.39 -24.99
CA GLY A 272 0.14 9.66 -23.95
C GLY A 272 -0.24 9.06 -22.60
N PHE A 273 0.56 9.32 -21.58
CA PHE A 273 0.32 8.91 -20.20
C PHE A 273 0.36 10.15 -19.31
N ASP A 274 -0.73 10.39 -18.58
CA ASP A 274 -0.84 11.55 -17.69
C ASP A 274 -0.93 11.11 -16.22
N PRO A 275 -0.28 11.81 -15.28
CA PRO A 275 -0.47 11.58 -13.86
C PRO A 275 -1.87 12.05 -13.46
N ILE A 276 -2.76 11.13 -13.07
CA ILE A 276 -4.18 11.43 -12.93
C ILE A 276 -4.47 12.29 -11.69
N LEU A 277 -3.70 12.17 -10.62
CA LEU A 277 -3.97 12.91 -9.39
C LEU A 277 -3.71 14.42 -9.52
N PRO A 278 -2.57 14.89 -10.05
CA PRO A 278 -2.42 16.32 -10.36
C PRO A 278 -3.51 16.82 -11.31
N THR A 279 -3.91 16.01 -12.29
CA THR A 279 -4.94 16.40 -13.25
C THR A 279 -6.33 16.51 -12.60
N VAL A 280 -6.71 15.56 -11.75
CA VAL A 280 -8.05 15.46 -11.13
C VAL A 280 -8.16 16.26 -9.83
N VAL A 281 -7.09 16.38 -9.05
CA VAL A 281 -7.06 17.05 -7.73
C VAL A 281 -6.37 18.42 -7.78
N GLY A 282 -5.45 18.64 -8.72
CA GLY A 282 -4.52 19.77 -8.69
C GLY A 282 -4.75 20.88 -9.73
N MET A 283 -5.85 20.88 -10.47
CA MET A 283 -6.21 22.01 -11.36
C MET A 283 -7.63 22.54 -11.07
N GLY A 284 -7.90 22.76 -9.79
CA GLY A 284 -8.83 23.81 -9.38
C GLY A 284 -8.03 25.09 -9.15
N GLU A 285 -8.12 26.01 -10.11
CA GLU A 285 -7.69 27.43 -10.04
C GLU A 285 -6.18 27.78 -10.06
N GLY A 286 -5.76 28.50 -11.10
CA GLY A 286 -4.81 29.62 -11.03
C GLY A 286 -3.33 29.33 -10.71
N GLY A 287 -2.49 29.32 -11.75
CA GLY A 287 -1.04 29.29 -11.58
C GLY A 287 -0.29 29.82 -12.79
N GLU A 288 -0.47 31.10 -13.10
CA GLU A 288 0.63 31.90 -13.65
C GLU A 288 1.85 31.69 -12.72
N ARG A 289 2.92 31.14 -13.28
CA ARG A 289 4.30 31.40 -12.87
C ARG A 289 5.16 31.42 -14.12
#